data_AF-A0A8J6N6A0-F1
#
_entry.id   AF-A0A8J6N6A0-F1
#
_cell.length_a   1.000
_cell.length_b   1.000
_cell.length_c   1.000
_cell.angle_alpha   90.00
_cell.angle_beta   90.00
_cell.angle_gamma   90.00
#
_symmetry.space_group_name_H-M   'P 1'
#
loop_
_entity.id
_entity.type
_entity.pdbx_description
1 polymer ?
#
loop_
_entity_poly.entity_id
_entity_poly.type
_entity_poly.pdbx_seq_one_letter_code
_entity_poly.pdbx_strand_id
1 'polypeptide(L)'
;HKDVEKDTSATRIQKGIFYTPHNEFYAIDMAIDGQLIDVDKFNRFMEKAGFLYAKTIFRGTFEECLKYSNGFPSRIAVWIGLPELEDNICEGVVIKPVIPEFLSDATRVILKNKNERWAEKAKARDRPKKPRMTLSEKGEELFNEMTSLITENRLRNVLSKIGPIEQKEFGKLIQLFSKDILKDFFKDYLEEYNGLEKKEQKQLTRKLSQQCAELIRRNFSNIVDGEF
;
A
#
# COMPACT_ATOMS: atom_id res chain seq x y z
N HIS A 1 -29.38 -10.16 -4.16
CA HIS A 1 -30.72 -9.54 -4.20
C HIS A 1 -31.74 -10.59 -3.80
N LYS A 2 -32.90 -10.21 -3.24
CA LYS A 2 -33.96 -11.18 -2.86
C LYS A 2 -34.58 -11.90 -4.07
N ASP A 3 -34.64 -11.20 -5.21
CA ASP A 3 -35.26 -11.69 -6.45
C ASP A 3 -34.24 -12.37 -7.40
N VAL A 4 -33.04 -12.68 -6.92
CA VAL A 4 -32.00 -13.35 -7.73
C VAL A 4 -31.55 -14.60 -7.01
N GLU A 5 -31.73 -15.75 -7.64
CA GLU A 5 -31.27 -17.02 -7.09
C GLU A 5 -29.76 -17.04 -6.95
N LYS A 6 -29.30 -17.64 -5.85
CA LYS A 6 -27.88 -17.77 -5.57
C LYS A 6 -27.34 -18.99 -6.31
N ASP A 7 -26.32 -18.79 -7.13
CA ASP A 7 -25.50 -19.87 -7.65
C ASP A 7 -24.55 -20.37 -6.55
N THR A 8 -24.69 -21.64 -6.17
CA THR A 8 -23.89 -22.28 -5.12
C THR A 8 -22.54 -22.78 -5.62
N SER A 9 -22.36 -22.87 -6.94
CA SER A 9 -21.09 -23.24 -7.57
C SER A 9 -20.12 -22.05 -7.72
N ALA A 10 -20.66 -20.83 -7.61
CA ALA A 10 -19.89 -19.61 -7.77
C ALA A 10 -18.88 -19.38 -6.64
N THR A 11 -17.65 -19.05 -7.02
CA THR A 11 -16.57 -18.67 -6.11
C THR A 11 -16.59 -17.17 -5.86
N ARG A 12 -16.57 -16.77 -4.59
CA ARG A 12 -16.46 -15.37 -4.21
C ARG A 12 -15.03 -14.85 -4.41
N ILE A 13 -14.83 -14.02 -5.45
CA ILE A 13 -13.52 -13.45 -5.80
C ILE A 13 -13.16 -12.26 -4.89
N GLN A 14 -14.13 -11.36 -4.61
CA GLN A 14 -13.89 -10.12 -3.86
C GLN A 14 -15.01 -9.86 -2.83
N LYS A 15 -14.69 -9.12 -1.77
CA LYS A 15 -15.65 -8.63 -0.78
C LYS A 15 -15.97 -7.17 -1.05
N GLY A 16 -17.20 -6.73 -0.80
CA GLY A 16 -17.59 -5.31 -0.83
C GLY A 16 -18.20 -4.81 -2.14
N ILE A 17 -18.25 -5.65 -3.18
CA ILE A 17 -18.92 -5.36 -4.45
C ILE A 17 -19.54 -6.64 -5.00
N PHE A 18 -20.66 -6.53 -5.70
CA PHE A 18 -21.39 -7.65 -6.30
C PHE A 18 -21.80 -7.32 -7.73
N TYR A 19 -21.72 -8.30 -8.64
CA TYR A 19 -21.95 -8.09 -10.08
C TYR A 19 -23.00 -9.05 -10.64
N THR A 20 -22.80 -10.35 -10.41
CA THR A 20 -23.63 -11.46 -10.90
C THR A 20 -23.64 -12.58 -9.85
N PRO A 21 -24.67 -13.44 -9.78
CA PRO A 21 -24.67 -14.60 -8.89
C PRO A 21 -23.62 -15.67 -9.25
N HIS A 22 -23.20 -15.77 -10.52
CA HIS A 22 -22.20 -16.73 -11.00
C HIS A 22 -20.83 -16.09 -11.24
N ASN A 23 -19.80 -16.89 -11.54
CA ASN A 23 -18.53 -16.35 -12.03
C ASN A 23 -18.65 -16.02 -13.52
N GLU A 24 -18.23 -14.81 -13.90
CA GLU A 24 -18.28 -14.33 -15.29
C GLU A 24 -16.97 -13.63 -15.66
N PHE A 25 -16.61 -13.66 -16.93
CA PHE A 25 -15.48 -12.94 -17.49
C PHE A 25 -15.89 -11.55 -17.98
N TYR A 26 -15.14 -10.53 -17.55
CA TYR A 26 -15.37 -9.13 -17.92
C TYR A 26 -14.20 -8.61 -18.75
N ALA A 27 -14.37 -8.49 -20.06
CA ALA A 27 -13.33 -8.04 -20.97
C ALA A 27 -13.04 -6.54 -20.79
N ILE A 28 -11.77 -6.13 -20.77
CA ILE A 28 -11.37 -4.73 -20.52
C ILE A 28 -10.51 -4.11 -21.62
N ASP A 29 -9.81 -4.95 -22.39
CA ASP A 29 -8.96 -4.59 -23.52
C ASP A 29 -8.83 -5.79 -24.46
N MET A 30 -8.36 -5.53 -25.68
CA MET A 30 -8.04 -6.55 -26.67
C MET A 30 -6.76 -6.16 -27.41
N ALA A 31 -5.98 -7.18 -27.79
CA ALA A 31 -4.83 -7.02 -28.66
C ALA A 31 -4.95 -7.95 -29.87
N ILE A 32 -4.43 -7.51 -31.01
CA ILE A 32 -4.28 -8.31 -32.23
C ILE A 32 -2.80 -8.29 -32.57
N ASP A 33 -2.18 -9.46 -32.70
CA ASP A 33 -0.74 -9.62 -32.97
C ASP A 33 0.15 -8.82 -32.01
N GLY A 34 -0.22 -8.80 -30.73
CA GLY A 34 0.50 -8.09 -29.66
C GLY A 34 0.22 -6.58 -29.61
N GLN A 35 -0.58 -6.02 -30.52
CA GLN A 35 -0.91 -4.59 -30.55
C GLN A 35 -2.29 -4.33 -29.93
N LEU A 36 -2.35 -3.46 -28.93
CA LEU A 36 -3.61 -3.00 -28.36
C LEU A 36 -4.43 -2.25 -29.42
N ILE A 37 -5.72 -2.59 -29.51
CA ILE A 37 -6.63 -1.90 -30.42
C ILE A 37 -7.27 -0.68 -29.73
N ASP A 38 -7.77 0.24 -30.54
CA ASP A 38 -8.53 1.39 -30.04
C ASP A 38 -9.86 0.98 -29.39
N VAL A 39 -10.31 1.84 -28.47
CA VAL A 39 -11.49 1.60 -27.63
C VAL A 39 -12.76 1.45 -28.47
N ASP A 40 -12.87 2.17 -29.59
CA ASP A 40 -14.06 2.11 -30.44
C ASP A 40 -14.14 0.76 -31.17
N LYS A 41 -13.02 0.25 -31.68
CA LYS A 41 -12.94 -1.11 -32.22
C LYS A 41 -13.19 -2.16 -31.14
N PHE A 42 -12.61 -2.00 -29.95
CA PHE A 42 -12.81 -2.92 -28.83
C PHE A 42 -14.30 -3.05 -28.49
N ASN A 43 -14.99 -1.93 -28.26
CA ASN A 43 -16.42 -1.94 -27.96
C ASN A 43 -17.22 -2.65 -29.05
N ARG A 44 -16.95 -2.33 -30.32
CA ARG A 44 -17.65 -2.95 -31.46
C ARG A 44 -17.43 -4.47 -31.53
N PHE A 45 -16.21 -4.93 -31.28
CA PHE A 45 -15.91 -6.36 -31.33
C PHE A 45 -16.53 -7.11 -30.15
N MET A 46 -16.47 -6.56 -28.94
CA MET A 46 -17.09 -7.16 -27.76
C MET A 46 -18.61 -7.26 -27.93
N GLU A 47 -19.25 -6.19 -28.42
CA GLU A 47 -20.68 -6.17 -28.71
C GLU A 47 -21.07 -7.24 -29.74
N LYS A 48 -20.34 -7.30 -30.87
CA LYS A 48 -20.60 -8.28 -31.93
C LYS A 48 -20.37 -9.72 -31.47
N ALA A 49 -19.40 -9.95 -30.59
CA ALA A 49 -19.07 -11.26 -30.06
C ALA A 49 -19.94 -11.67 -28.86
N GLY A 50 -20.78 -10.77 -28.33
CA GLY A 50 -21.63 -11.04 -27.17
C GLY A 50 -20.86 -11.17 -25.85
N PHE A 51 -19.67 -10.59 -25.74
CA PHE A 51 -18.91 -10.57 -24.48
C PHE A 51 -19.53 -9.58 -23.49
N LEU A 52 -19.41 -9.88 -22.19
CA LEU A 52 -19.53 -8.85 -21.17
C LEU A 52 -18.21 -8.06 -21.09
N TYR A 53 -18.28 -6.73 -21.14
CA TYR A 53 -17.09 -5.89 -21.28
C TYR A 53 -17.19 -4.51 -20.62
N ALA A 54 -16.04 -3.88 -20.47
CA ALA A 54 -15.86 -2.50 -20.01
C ALA A 54 -16.34 -1.48 -21.05
N LYS A 55 -17.65 -1.22 -21.04
CA LYS A 55 -18.29 -0.19 -21.87
C LYS A 55 -17.70 1.20 -21.60
N THR A 56 -17.59 2.02 -22.63
CA THR A 56 -17.28 3.45 -22.48
C THR A 56 -18.46 4.17 -21.81
N ILE A 57 -18.29 4.56 -20.55
CA ILE A 57 -19.32 5.25 -19.75
C ILE A 57 -19.26 6.78 -19.86
N PHE A 58 -18.15 7.32 -20.36
CA PHE A 58 -17.92 8.74 -20.57
C PHE A 58 -16.81 8.93 -21.61
N ARG A 59 -16.95 9.94 -22.49
CA ARG A 59 -15.94 10.34 -23.48
C ARG A 59 -15.85 11.86 -23.49
N GLY A 60 -14.63 12.37 -23.36
CA GLY A 60 -14.34 13.79 -23.37
C GLY A 60 -12.84 14.03 -23.40
N THR A 61 -12.45 15.28 -23.15
CA THR A 61 -11.06 15.66 -22.90
C THR A 61 -10.52 14.98 -21.65
N PHE A 62 -9.19 14.97 -21.49
CA PHE A 62 -8.55 14.42 -20.30
C PHE A 62 -9.03 15.11 -19.01
N GLU A 63 -9.16 16.43 -19.01
CA GLU A 63 -9.62 17.19 -17.85
C GLU A 63 -11.07 16.87 -17.46
N GLU A 64 -11.95 16.70 -18.45
CA GLU A 64 -13.33 16.29 -18.21
C GLU A 64 -13.39 14.87 -17.63
N CYS A 65 -12.57 13.95 -18.17
CA CYS A 65 -12.49 12.58 -17.67
C CYS A 65 -11.95 12.53 -16.22
N LEU A 66 -10.99 13.39 -15.86
CA LEU A 66 -10.48 13.49 -14.50
C LEU A 66 -11.53 13.98 -13.50
N LYS A 67 -12.47 14.83 -13.94
CA LYS A 67 -13.58 15.34 -13.12
C LYS A 67 -14.76 14.36 -13.03
N TYR A 68 -14.78 13.30 -13.84
CA TYR A 68 -15.85 12.30 -13.79
C TYR A 68 -15.89 11.60 -12.43
N SER A 69 -17.09 11.39 -11.90
CA SER A 69 -17.26 10.75 -10.59
C SER A 69 -16.68 9.34 -10.57
N ASN A 70 -15.89 9.03 -9.54
CA ASN A 70 -15.35 7.70 -9.27
C ASN A 70 -16.19 6.89 -8.28
N GLY A 71 -17.32 7.43 -7.82
CA GLY A 71 -18.22 6.81 -6.87
C GLY A 71 -19.66 6.91 -7.36
N PHE A 72 -20.19 5.80 -7.85
CA PHE A 72 -21.58 5.67 -8.29
C PHE A 72 -22.01 4.20 -8.21
N PRO A 73 -23.32 3.89 -8.18
CA PRO A 73 -23.81 2.51 -8.20
C PRO A 73 -23.23 1.72 -9.39
N SER A 74 -22.73 0.50 -9.12
CA SER A 74 -22.22 -0.36 -10.18
C SER A 74 -23.31 -0.69 -11.19
N ARG A 75 -23.01 -0.45 -12.48
CA ARG A 75 -23.97 -0.67 -13.58
C ARG A 75 -23.94 -2.08 -14.14
N ILE A 76 -22.98 -2.92 -13.73
CA ILE A 76 -22.75 -4.24 -14.35
C ILE A 76 -23.97 -5.15 -14.20
N ALA A 77 -24.57 -5.22 -13.01
CA ALA A 77 -25.78 -6.02 -12.77
C ALA A 77 -26.92 -5.62 -13.72
N VAL A 78 -27.17 -4.32 -13.85
CA VAL A 78 -28.19 -3.78 -14.75
C VAL A 78 -27.89 -4.11 -16.21
N TRP A 79 -26.62 -4.04 -16.63
CA TRP A 79 -26.22 -4.36 -18.01
C TRP A 79 -26.44 -5.81 -18.41
N ILE A 80 -26.52 -6.72 -17.44
CA ILE A 80 -26.82 -8.14 -17.67
C ILE A 80 -28.27 -8.50 -17.29
N GLY A 81 -29.14 -7.51 -17.13
CA GLY A 81 -30.57 -7.72 -16.86
C GLY A 81 -30.89 -8.13 -15.42
N LEU A 82 -29.97 -7.95 -14.48
CA LEU A 82 -30.20 -8.19 -13.06
C LEU A 82 -30.67 -6.91 -12.35
N PRO A 83 -31.42 -7.04 -11.23
CA PRO A 83 -31.84 -5.90 -10.43
C PRO A 83 -30.64 -5.14 -9.85
N GLU A 84 -30.81 -3.83 -9.73
CA GLU A 84 -29.84 -2.98 -9.05
C GLU A 84 -29.70 -3.37 -7.58
N LEU A 85 -28.50 -3.21 -7.04
CA LEU A 85 -28.19 -3.50 -5.65
C LEU A 85 -27.98 -2.19 -4.90
N GLU A 86 -28.73 -2.01 -3.82
CA GLU A 86 -28.55 -0.89 -2.90
C GLU A 86 -27.13 -0.92 -2.29
N ASP A 87 -26.53 0.26 -2.11
CA ASP A 87 -25.17 0.47 -1.58
C ASP A 87 -24.02 -0.24 -2.32
N ASN A 88 -24.25 -0.77 -3.52
CA ASN A 88 -23.24 -1.46 -4.32
C ASN A 88 -22.42 -0.49 -5.21
N ILE A 89 -21.75 0.44 -4.55
CA ILE A 89 -20.94 1.49 -5.21
C ILE A 89 -19.72 0.86 -5.88
N CYS A 90 -19.47 1.22 -7.15
CA CYS A 90 -18.35 0.75 -7.95
C CYS A 90 -16.99 1.01 -7.28
N GLU A 91 -15.95 0.33 -7.74
CA GLU A 91 -14.57 0.58 -7.26
C GLU A 91 -14.05 1.95 -7.70
N GLY A 92 -14.44 2.36 -8.90
CA GLY A 92 -13.92 3.53 -9.58
C GLY A 92 -14.08 3.42 -11.10
N VAL A 93 -13.30 4.24 -11.79
CA VAL A 93 -13.24 4.28 -13.25
C VAL A 93 -11.81 4.15 -13.75
N VAL A 94 -11.67 3.66 -14.98
CA VAL A 94 -10.41 3.64 -15.71
C VAL A 94 -10.49 4.70 -16.80
N ILE A 95 -9.48 5.57 -16.84
CA ILE A 95 -9.34 6.62 -17.84
C ILE A 95 -8.19 6.22 -18.76
N LYS A 96 -8.46 6.08 -20.06
CA LYS A 96 -7.46 5.76 -21.07
C LYS A 96 -7.74 6.52 -22.37
N PRO A 97 -6.72 6.88 -23.15
CA PRO A 97 -6.90 7.40 -24.51
C PRO A 97 -7.69 6.42 -25.39
N VAL A 98 -8.44 6.95 -26.36
CA VAL A 98 -9.21 6.13 -27.31
C VAL A 98 -8.27 5.27 -28.16
N ILE A 99 -7.22 5.89 -28.71
CA ILE A 99 -6.11 5.21 -29.37
C ILE A 99 -5.05 4.96 -28.30
N PRO A 100 -4.60 3.71 -28.06
CA PRO A 100 -3.63 3.42 -27.01
C PRO A 100 -2.33 4.19 -27.20
N GLU A 101 -1.92 4.93 -26.18
CA GLU A 101 -0.68 5.70 -26.15
C GLU A 101 0.29 5.09 -25.14
N PHE A 102 1.58 5.27 -25.39
CA PHE A 102 2.67 4.77 -24.54
C PHE A 102 3.71 5.86 -24.33
N LEU A 103 4.29 5.88 -23.13
CA LEU A 103 5.44 6.71 -22.81
C LEU A 103 6.71 6.16 -23.49
N SER A 104 7.80 6.91 -23.46
CA SER A 104 9.07 6.53 -24.10
C SER A 104 9.70 5.26 -23.54
N ASP A 105 9.33 4.86 -22.32
CA ASP A 105 9.72 3.62 -21.65
C ASP A 105 8.76 2.45 -21.95
N ALA A 106 7.87 2.60 -22.93
CA ALA A 106 6.79 1.66 -23.27
C ALA A 106 5.72 1.48 -22.18
N THR A 107 5.68 2.32 -21.14
CA THR A 107 4.59 2.33 -20.16
C THR A 107 3.29 2.84 -20.82
N ARG A 108 2.20 2.07 -20.70
CA ARG A 108 0.90 2.47 -21.24
C ARG A 108 0.34 3.70 -20.52
N VAL A 109 -0.20 4.65 -21.27
CA VAL A 109 -0.95 5.79 -20.74
C VAL A 109 -2.35 5.30 -20.31
N ILE A 110 -2.51 5.02 -19.03
CA ILE A 110 -3.76 4.58 -18.43
C ILE A 110 -3.81 4.99 -16.96
N LEU A 111 -4.94 5.52 -16.52
CA LEU A 111 -5.15 6.00 -15.17
C LEU A 111 -6.30 5.24 -14.49
N LYS A 112 -6.13 4.93 -13.21
CA LYS A 112 -7.19 4.36 -12.37
C LYS A 112 -7.64 5.43 -11.39
N ASN A 113 -8.90 5.86 -11.51
CA ASN A 113 -9.53 6.79 -10.58
C ASN A 113 -10.46 5.99 -9.66
N LYS A 114 -9.93 5.50 -8.54
CA LYS A 114 -10.65 4.69 -7.54
C LYS A 114 -11.20 5.57 -6.42
N ASN A 115 -12.38 5.25 -5.88
CA ASN A 115 -12.92 5.98 -4.74
C ASN A 115 -12.28 5.55 -3.40
N GLU A 116 -12.56 6.33 -2.36
CA GLU A 116 -11.93 6.17 -1.04
C GLU A 116 -12.21 4.84 -0.35
N ARG A 117 -13.35 4.19 -0.64
CA ARG A 117 -13.67 2.86 -0.08
C ARG A 117 -12.71 1.78 -0.60
N TRP A 118 -12.10 2.01 -1.75
CA TRP A 118 -11.25 1.06 -2.48
C TRP A 118 -9.81 1.51 -2.70
N ALA A 119 -9.42 2.65 -2.13
CA ALA A 119 -8.05 3.11 -2.19
C ALA A 119 -7.12 2.11 -1.44
N GLU A 120 -6.25 1.41 -2.17
CA GLU A 120 -5.27 0.47 -1.61
C GLU A 120 -4.28 1.15 -0.67
N LYS A 121 -4.00 2.43 -0.94
CA LYS A 121 -3.52 3.33 0.10
C LYS A 121 -4.72 3.61 0.98
N ALA A 122 -4.78 2.96 2.15
CA ALA A 122 -5.43 3.62 3.28
C ALA A 122 -4.90 5.05 3.23
N LYS A 123 -5.78 6.06 3.03
CA LYS A 123 -5.43 7.42 3.44
C LYS A 123 -4.79 7.19 4.79
N ALA A 124 -3.50 7.54 4.94
CA ALA A 124 -2.84 7.51 6.24
C ALA A 124 -3.87 8.15 7.12
N ARG A 125 -4.55 7.32 7.96
CA ARG A 125 -5.78 7.78 8.59
C ARG A 125 -5.38 9.13 9.13
N ASP A 126 -6.16 10.16 8.82
CA ASP A 126 -6.07 11.42 9.54
C ASP A 126 -6.60 11.10 10.96
N ARG A 127 -5.93 10.13 11.61
CA ARG A 127 -5.76 10.09 13.03
C ARG A 127 -5.26 11.51 13.25
N PRO A 128 -6.01 12.37 13.96
CA PRO A 128 -5.43 13.63 14.42
C PRO A 128 -4.04 13.26 14.89
N LYS A 129 -2.99 13.83 14.27
CA LYS A 129 -1.60 13.52 14.61
C LYS A 129 -1.62 13.46 16.12
N LYS A 130 -1.52 12.25 16.71
CA LYS A 130 -1.63 12.11 18.16
C LYS A 130 -0.67 13.18 18.65
N PRO A 131 -1.12 14.14 19.50
CA PRO A 131 -0.28 15.24 19.91
C PRO A 131 1.07 14.63 20.21
N ARG A 132 2.13 15.12 19.55
CA ARG A 132 3.49 14.60 19.74
C ARG A 132 3.66 14.57 21.25
N MET A 133 3.53 13.39 21.84
CA MET A 133 3.60 13.25 23.28
C MET A 133 5.05 13.62 23.56
N THR A 134 5.25 14.80 24.10
CA THR A 134 6.56 15.24 24.55
C THR A 134 6.98 14.22 25.59
N LEU A 135 8.22 13.75 25.49
CA LEU A 135 8.76 12.91 26.55
C LEU A 135 8.74 13.76 27.83
N SER A 136 8.54 13.13 28.98
CA SER A 136 8.83 13.78 30.25
C SER A 136 10.31 14.20 30.29
N GLU A 137 10.69 15.13 31.16
CA GLU A 137 12.11 15.51 31.35
C GLU A 137 12.98 14.26 31.59
N LYS A 138 12.50 13.35 32.44
CA LYS A 138 13.17 12.06 32.69
C LYS A 138 13.22 11.18 31.43
N GLY A 139 12.16 11.15 30.63
CA GLY A 139 12.14 10.46 29.36
C GLY A 139 13.15 11.03 28.36
N GLU A 140 13.35 12.35 28.33
CA GLU A 140 14.36 12.99 27.47
C GLU A 140 15.78 12.67 27.92
N GLU A 141 16.06 12.72 29.23
CA GLU A 141 17.35 12.29 29.80
C GLU A 141 17.68 10.84 29.38
N LEU A 142 16.76 9.91 29.62
CA LEU A 142 16.95 8.50 29.28
C LEU A 142 17.10 8.30 27.76
N PHE A 143 16.41 9.10 26.95
CA PHE A 143 16.55 9.05 25.50
C PHE A 143 17.94 9.54 25.02
N ASN A 144 18.48 10.57 25.66
CA ASN A 144 19.82 11.06 25.37
C ASN A 144 20.88 9.99 25.71
N GLU A 145 20.72 9.30 26.84
CA GLU A 145 21.59 8.17 27.21
C GLU A 145 21.47 6.98 26.25
N MET A 146 20.25 6.65 25.77
CA MET A 146 20.11 5.65 24.70
C MET A 146 20.82 6.08 23.42
N THR A 147 20.78 7.37 23.08
CA THR A 147 21.32 7.92 21.83
C THR A 147 22.84 8.02 21.88
N SER A 148 23.44 8.30 23.04
CA SER A 148 24.90 8.32 23.22
C SER A 148 25.56 6.96 22.93
N LEU A 149 24.81 5.86 23.09
CA LEU A 149 25.24 4.50 22.78
C LEU A 149 25.17 4.16 21.28
N ILE A 150 24.48 4.96 20.47
CA ILE A 150 24.36 4.76 19.01
C ILE A 150 25.66 5.20 18.33
N THR A 151 26.59 4.27 18.21
CA THR A 151 27.91 4.51 17.57
C THR A 151 28.18 3.51 16.47
N GLU A 152 28.97 3.92 15.46
CA GLU A 152 29.42 3.01 14.39
C GLU A 152 30.24 1.85 14.94
N ASN A 153 31.07 2.11 15.96
CA ASN A 153 31.85 1.05 16.62
C ASN A 153 30.95 -0.04 17.22
N ARG A 154 29.84 0.36 17.87
CA ARG A 154 28.87 -0.61 18.39
C ARG A 154 28.14 -1.34 17.26
N LEU A 155 27.80 -0.65 16.18
CA LEU A 155 27.21 -1.30 15.00
C LEU A 155 28.15 -2.35 14.38
N ARG A 156 29.45 -2.04 14.26
CA ARG A 156 30.50 -2.98 13.82
C ARG A 156 30.58 -4.21 14.75
N ASN A 157 30.52 -4.01 16.06
CA ASN A 157 30.50 -5.10 17.04
C ASN A 157 29.25 -5.98 16.95
N VAL A 158 28.12 -5.44 16.51
CA VAL A 158 26.90 -6.21 16.25
C VAL A 158 27.07 -7.01 14.96
N LEU A 159 27.56 -6.38 13.89
CA LEU A 159 27.84 -7.03 12.60
C LEU A 159 28.83 -8.18 12.73
N SER A 160 29.90 -8.01 13.52
CA SER A 160 30.91 -9.07 13.74
C SER A 160 30.37 -10.33 14.42
N LYS A 161 29.26 -10.23 15.15
CA LYS A 161 28.61 -11.36 15.83
C LYS A 161 27.58 -12.09 14.97
N ILE A 162 27.00 -11.39 13.99
CA ILE A 162 25.86 -11.92 13.19
C ILE A 162 26.30 -12.37 11.79
N GLY A 163 27.47 -11.91 11.33
CA GLY A 163 28.01 -12.22 10.02
C GLY A 163 27.48 -11.29 8.91
N PRO A 164 27.68 -11.66 7.63
CA PRO A 164 27.24 -10.87 6.49
C PRO A 164 25.72 -10.66 6.50
N ILE A 165 25.29 -9.46 6.10
CA ILE A 165 23.87 -9.06 6.06
C ILE A 165 23.43 -8.87 4.63
N GLU A 166 22.32 -9.50 4.25
CA GLU A 166 21.73 -9.30 2.92
C GLU A 166 20.90 -8.01 2.83
N GLN A 167 20.70 -7.48 1.62
CA GLN A 167 19.86 -6.29 1.38
C GLN A 167 18.46 -6.36 2.03
N LYS A 168 17.84 -7.55 2.03
CA LYS A 168 16.50 -7.77 2.61
C LYS A 168 16.50 -7.78 4.15
N GLU A 169 17.66 -7.83 4.79
CA GLU A 169 17.81 -7.98 6.24
C GLU A 169 17.99 -6.65 6.98
N PHE A 170 17.77 -5.51 6.31
CA PHE A 170 17.81 -4.18 6.92
C PHE A 170 17.01 -4.08 8.24
N GLY A 171 15.78 -4.60 8.26
CA GLY A 171 14.93 -4.60 9.45
C GLY A 171 15.46 -5.47 10.59
N LYS A 172 16.11 -6.59 10.25
CA LYS A 172 16.76 -7.49 11.22
C LYS A 172 17.98 -6.80 11.85
N LEU A 173 18.77 -6.07 11.06
CA LEU A 173 19.91 -5.31 11.56
C LEU A 173 19.49 -4.21 12.54
N ILE A 174 18.42 -3.46 12.23
CA ILE A 174 17.84 -2.48 13.18
C ILE A 174 17.46 -3.18 14.49
N GLN A 175 16.75 -4.31 14.42
CA GLN A 175 16.30 -5.02 15.61
C GLN A 175 17.48 -5.49 16.48
N LEU A 176 18.53 -6.04 15.85
CA LEU A 176 19.71 -6.54 16.56
C LEU A 176 20.50 -5.39 17.19
N PHE A 177 20.68 -4.29 16.46
CA PHE A 177 21.41 -3.12 16.95
C PHE A 177 20.65 -2.43 18.10
N SER A 178 19.34 -2.20 17.95
CA SER A 178 18.50 -1.68 19.04
C SER A 178 18.55 -2.58 20.28
N LYS A 179 18.57 -3.90 20.11
CA LYS A 179 18.68 -4.85 21.24
C LYS A 179 20.03 -4.77 21.94
N ASP A 180 21.13 -4.63 21.21
CA ASP A 180 22.47 -4.46 21.80
C ASP A 180 22.52 -3.18 22.66
N ILE A 181 21.99 -2.07 22.13
CA ILE A 181 21.92 -0.80 22.86
C ILE A 181 21.05 -0.90 24.11
N LEU A 182 19.82 -1.43 23.98
CA LEU A 182 18.93 -1.60 25.14
C LEU A 182 19.55 -2.49 26.21
N LYS A 183 20.26 -3.55 25.81
CA LYS A 183 20.94 -4.44 26.76
C LYS A 183 22.01 -3.70 27.57
N ASP A 184 22.75 -2.79 26.94
CA ASP A 184 23.78 -2.01 27.64
C ASP A 184 23.15 -0.91 28.49
N PHE A 185 22.20 -0.16 27.92
CA PHE A 185 21.44 0.88 28.61
C PHE A 185 20.75 0.36 29.89
N PHE A 186 20.14 -0.82 29.84
CA PHE A 186 19.46 -1.41 31.01
C PHE A 186 20.42 -1.92 32.10
N LYS A 187 21.74 -1.84 31.93
CA LYS A 187 22.65 -2.09 33.06
C LYS A 187 22.58 -0.96 34.09
N ASP A 188 22.43 0.26 33.61
CA ASP A 188 22.55 1.47 34.45
C ASP A 188 21.20 2.16 34.69
N TYR A 189 20.21 1.96 33.81
CA TYR A 189 18.96 2.76 33.80
C TYR A 189 17.66 1.93 33.83
N LEU A 190 17.72 0.67 34.26
CA LEU A 190 16.55 -0.22 34.22
C LEU A 190 15.41 0.22 35.15
N GLU A 191 15.75 0.68 36.36
CA GLU A 191 14.75 1.08 37.36
C GLU A 191 14.04 2.37 36.92
N GLU A 192 14.79 3.36 36.46
CA GLU A 192 14.28 4.63 35.95
C GLU A 192 13.42 4.42 34.71
N TYR A 193 13.85 3.54 33.79
CA TYR A 193 13.06 3.19 32.62
C TYR A 193 11.75 2.50 32.99
N ASN A 194 11.77 1.58 33.95
CA ASN A 194 10.57 0.89 34.43
C ASN A 194 9.63 1.83 35.20
N GLY A 195 10.16 2.91 35.79
CA GLY A 195 9.38 3.96 36.45
C GLY A 195 8.57 4.84 35.49
N LEU A 196 8.89 4.85 34.19
CA LEU A 196 8.13 5.59 33.19
C LEU A 196 6.79 4.92 32.88
N GLU A 197 5.82 5.69 32.36
CA GLU A 197 4.58 5.11 31.86
C GLU A 197 4.83 4.11 30.72
N LYS A 198 4.06 3.02 30.68
CA LYS A 198 4.15 2.01 29.59
C LYS A 198 4.02 2.61 28.18
N LYS A 199 3.30 3.73 28.03
CA LYS A 199 3.19 4.46 26.74
C LYS A 199 4.50 5.13 26.37
N GLU A 200 5.18 5.73 27.34
CA GLU A 200 6.45 6.43 27.17
C GLU A 200 7.60 5.46 26.94
N GLN A 201 7.66 4.34 27.67
CA GLN A 201 8.59 3.24 27.42
C GLN A 201 8.54 2.74 25.95
N LYS A 202 7.33 2.54 25.43
CA LYS A 202 7.10 2.16 24.02
C LYS A 202 7.52 3.26 23.05
N GLN A 203 7.41 4.52 23.45
CA GLN A 203 7.82 5.65 22.63
C GLN A 203 9.34 5.78 22.57
N LEU A 204 10.05 5.59 23.67
CA LEU A 204 11.51 5.58 23.73
C LEU A 204 12.11 4.49 22.84
N THR A 205 11.64 3.26 22.99
CA THR A 205 12.11 2.12 22.16
C THR A 205 11.83 2.32 20.67
N ARG A 206 10.69 2.94 20.34
CA ARG A 206 10.37 3.33 18.97
C ARG A 206 11.32 4.42 18.44
N LYS A 207 11.57 5.47 19.21
CA LYS A 207 12.50 6.55 18.83
C LYS A 207 13.94 6.03 18.68
N LEU A 208 14.39 5.15 19.58
CA LEU A 208 15.70 4.49 19.49
C LEU A 208 15.84 3.72 18.18
N SER A 209 14.83 2.93 17.82
CA SER A 209 14.85 2.16 16.57
C SER A 209 14.88 3.06 15.33
N GLN A 210 14.29 4.25 15.39
CA GLN A 210 14.38 5.23 14.31
C GLN A 210 15.79 5.80 14.17
N GLN A 211 16.44 6.16 15.28
CA GLN A 211 17.82 6.65 15.29
C GLN A 211 18.82 5.56 14.83
N CYS A 212 18.64 4.32 15.27
CA CYS A 212 19.42 3.19 14.77
C CYS A 212 19.28 3.03 13.25
N ALA A 213 18.04 3.11 12.74
CA ALA A 213 17.78 3.03 11.31
C ALA A 213 18.44 4.17 10.53
N GLU A 214 18.53 5.37 11.09
CA GLU A 214 19.21 6.51 10.46
C GLU A 214 20.72 6.25 10.30
N LEU A 215 21.39 5.76 11.35
CA LEU A 215 22.81 5.40 11.26
C LEU A 215 23.04 4.27 10.25
N ILE A 216 22.22 3.22 10.29
CA ILE A 216 22.34 2.07 9.38
C ILE A 216 22.12 2.52 7.93
N ARG A 217 21.09 3.34 7.63
CA ARG A 217 20.81 3.78 6.26
C ARG A 217 21.98 4.52 5.62
N ARG A 218 22.69 5.35 6.39
CA ARG A 218 23.86 6.11 5.88
C ARG A 218 24.99 5.20 5.42
N ASN A 219 25.08 4.01 6.01
CA ASN A 219 26.17 3.07 5.82
C ASN A 219 25.74 1.75 5.15
N PHE A 220 24.47 1.62 4.73
CA PHE A 220 23.89 0.31 4.44
C PHE A 220 24.50 -0.38 3.23
N SER A 221 24.85 0.37 2.17
CA SER A 221 25.54 -0.19 1.01
C SER A 221 26.88 -0.81 1.43
N ASN A 222 27.73 -0.07 2.13
CA ASN A 222 29.03 -0.55 2.62
C ASN A 222 28.88 -1.76 3.56
N ILE A 223 27.80 -1.80 4.36
CA ILE A 223 27.53 -2.94 5.28
C ILE A 223 27.25 -4.21 4.49
N VAL A 224 26.43 -4.12 3.43
CA VAL A 224 26.08 -5.26 2.57
C VAL A 224 27.28 -5.73 1.76
N ASP A 225 28.09 -4.78 1.28
CA ASP A 225 29.27 -5.06 0.47
C ASP A 225 30.48 -5.56 1.31
N GLY A 226 30.36 -5.55 2.64
CA GLY A 226 31.41 -5.99 3.56
C GLY A 226 32.55 -4.98 3.74
N GLU A 227 32.34 -3.74 3.30
CA GLU A 227 33.30 -2.64 3.33
C GLU A 227 33.07 -1.68 4.51
N PHE A 228 32.04 -1.94 5.33
CA PHE A 228 31.68 -1.08 6.46
C PHE A 228 32.66 -1.15 7.62
#